data_AF-A0A6A9T7G5-F1
#
_entry.id   AF-A0A6A9T7G5-F1
#
_cell.length_a   1.000
_cell.length_b   1.000
_cell.length_c   1.000
_cell.angle_alpha   90.00
_cell.angle_beta   90.00
_cell.angle_gamma   90.00
#
_symmetry.space_group_name_H-M   'P 1'
#
loop_
_entity.id
_entity.type
_entity.pdbx_description
1 polymer ?
#
loop_
_entity_poly.entity_id
_entity_poly.type
_entity_poly.pdbx_seq_one_letter_code
_entity_poly.pdbx_strand_id
1 'polypeptide(L)'
;MEDREDDGVPDGRDAPRKRLLRAIAAQAAAISAAVHLLWAWPRLLDPPDARPYLFVLAAALAVGIAVATLRAGEYRRLYALGAGTLGAFLGGYLAWHGGGTGEALAADPLAIVAVVGETVGVVAFLALYRLAPPTSVVLERHRTDPDGDDEGRDDRAGRTGNARNDDGGEP
;
A
#
# COMPACT_ATOMS: atom_id res chain seq x y z
N MET A 1 -32.97 1.25 31.32
CA MET A 1 -33.09 0.50 30.06
C MET A 1 -31.84 0.86 29.29
N GLU A 2 -30.78 0.09 29.50
CA GLU A 2 -29.46 0.31 28.92
C GLU A 2 -29.46 -0.32 27.53
N ASP A 3 -29.44 0.51 26.49
CA ASP A 3 -29.01 0.08 25.17
C ASP A 3 -27.48 -0.07 25.24
N ARG A 4 -27.05 -1.32 25.50
CA ARG A 4 -25.70 -1.76 25.17
C ARG A 4 -25.62 -1.78 23.64
N GLU A 5 -25.08 -0.71 23.09
CA GLU A 5 -24.57 -0.73 21.72
C GLU A 5 -23.51 -1.84 21.65
N ASP A 6 -23.78 -2.79 20.76
CA ASP A 6 -22.90 -3.89 20.40
C ASP A 6 -21.58 -3.30 19.87
N ASP A 7 -20.59 -3.15 20.76
CA ASP A 7 -19.19 -2.90 20.40
C ASP A 7 -18.63 -4.17 19.73
N GLY A 8 -19.11 -4.43 18.51
CA GLY A 8 -18.60 -5.48 17.66
C GLY A 8 -17.17 -5.13 17.30
N VAL A 9 -16.20 -5.68 18.03
CA VAL A 9 -14.75 -5.63 17.75
C VAL A 9 -14.48 -6.41 16.46
N PRO A 10 -14.28 -5.78 15.28
CA PRO A 10 -14.01 -6.49 14.04
C PRO A 10 -12.49 -6.56 13.75
N ASP A 11 -11.68 -5.76 14.44
CA ASP A 11 -10.36 -5.35 13.94
C ASP A 11 -9.27 -6.42 14.14
N GLY A 12 -9.38 -7.26 15.18
CA GLY A 12 -8.32 -8.21 15.53
C GLY A 12 -8.24 -9.44 14.62
N ARG A 13 -9.37 -9.93 14.10
CA ARG A 13 -9.43 -11.18 13.32
C ARG A 13 -9.01 -11.00 11.87
N ASP A 14 -9.26 -9.82 11.30
CA ASP A 14 -8.97 -9.54 9.90
C ASP A 14 -7.51 -9.10 9.68
N ALA A 15 -6.79 -8.69 10.72
CA ALA A 15 -5.38 -8.28 10.63
C ALA A 15 -4.46 -9.29 9.88
N PRO A 16 -4.43 -10.60 10.22
CA PRO A 16 -3.60 -11.57 9.48
C PRO A 16 -4.05 -11.75 8.03
N ARG A 17 -5.37 -11.75 7.78
CA ARG A 17 -5.94 -11.89 6.45
C ARG A 17 -5.61 -10.69 5.57
N LYS A 18 -5.75 -9.47 6.09
CA LYS A 18 -5.36 -8.23 5.43
C LYS A 18 -3.87 -8.22 5.12
N ARG A 19 -3.02 -8.65 6.05
CA ARG A 19 -1.56 -8.75 5.82
C ARG A 19 -1.22 -9.71 4.69
N LEU A 20 -1.86 -10.88 4.65
CA LEU A 20 -1.71 -11.84 3.56
C LEU A 20 -2.16 -11.26 2.22
N LEU A 21 -3.34 -10.62 2.18
CA LEU A 21 -3.84 -9.97 0.97
C LEU A 21 -2.91 -8.86 0.46
N ARG A 22 -2.31 -8.07 1.35
CA ARG A 22 -1.32 -7.05 1.00
C ARG A 22 -0.05 -7.65 0.40
N ALA A 23 0.42 -8.77 0.95
CA ALA A 23 1.55 -9.50 0.38
C ALA A 23 1.23 -10.04 -1.02
N ILE A 24 0.06 -10.66 -1.20
CA ILE A 24 -0.40 -11.18 -2.50
C ILE A 24 -0.52 -10.05 -3.52
N ALA A 25 -1.17 -8.94 -3.15
CA ALA A 25 -1.35 -7.79 -4.03
C ALA A 25 -0.01 -7.17 -4.45
N ALA A 26 0.92 -7.01 -3.51
CA ALA A 26 2.26 -6.50 -3.79
C ALA A 26 3.07 -7.45 -4.69
N GLN A 27 3.00 -8.76 -4.43
CA GLN A 27 3.68 -9.77 -5.25
C GLN A 27 3.10 -9.80 -6.68
N ALA A 28 1.78 -9.76 -6.83
CA ALA A 28 1.12 -9.70 -8.13
C ALA A 28 1.53 -8.44 -8.93
N ALA A 29 1.56 -7.27 -8.27
CA ALA A 29 2.02 -6.03 -8.89
C ALA A 29 3.51 -6.10 -9.30
N ALA A 30 4.37 -6.69 -8.47
CA ALA A 30 5.78 -6.89 -8.79
C ALA A 30 5.99 -7.86 -9.97
N ILE A 31 5.22 -8.95 -10.03
CA ILE A 31 5.25 -9.90 -11.16
C ILE A 31 4.80 -9.20 -12.44
N SER A 32 3.68 -8.47 -12.42
CA SER A 32 3.21 -7.73 -13.60
C SER A 32 4.25 -6.70 -14.05
N ALA A 33 4.89 -5.96 -13.12
CA ALA A 33 5.98 -5.05 -13.46
C ALA A 33 7.16 -5.77 -14.14
N ALA A 34 7.60 -6.90 -13.57
CA ALA A 34 8.70 -7.68 -14.13
C ALA A 34 8.38 -8.19 -15.54
N VAL A 35 7.17 -8.70 -15.77
CA VAL A 35 6.71 -9.16 -17.08
C VAL A 35 6.74 -8.03 -18.10
N HIS A 36 6.19 -6.86 -17.76
CA HIS A 36 6.21 -5.69 -18.65
C HIS A 36 7.64 -5.20 -18.96
N LEU A 37 8.54 -5.25 -17.99
CA LEU A 37 9.95 -4.92 -18.20
C LEU A 37 10.65 -5.95 -19.09
N LEU A 38 10.43 -7.25 -18.87
CA LEU A 38 10.99 -8.31 -19.71
C LEU A 38 10.50 -8.20 -21.16
N TRP A 39 9.24 -7.81 -21.35
CA TRP A 39 8.70 -7.53 -22.69
C TRP A 39 9.32 -6.28 -23.32
N ALA A 40 9.44 -5.19 -22.55
CA ALA A 40 9.93 -3.91 -23.05
C ALA A 40 11.44 -3.91 -23.33
N TRP A 41 12.23 -4.54 -22.47
CA TRP A 41 13.69 -4.53 -22.46
C TRP A 41 14.34 -4.77 -23.84
N PRO A 42 14.04 -5.86 -24.58
CA PRO A 42 14.66 -6.10 -25.89
C PRO A 42 14.26 -5.07 -26.95
N ARG A 43 13.18 -4.30 -26.72
CA ARG A 43 12.59 -3.35 -27.66
C ARG A 43 13.02 -1.89 -27.39
N LEU A 44 13.83 -1.63 -26.37
CA LEU A 44 14.27 -0.27 -26.02
C LEU A 44 15.35 0.29 -26.94
N LEU A 45 16.16 -0.58 -27.56
CA LEU A 45 17.33 -0.18 -28.36
C LEU A 45 16.97 0.15 -29.82
N ASP A 46 15.92 -0.47 -30.34
CA ASP A 46 15.37 -0.20 -31.67
C ASP A 46 13.84 -0.27 -31.61
N PRO A 47 13.19 0.76 -31.03
CA PRO A 47 11.77 0.71 -30.72
C PRO A 47 10.94 0.82 -32.01
N PRO A 48 10.09 -0.16 -32.33
CA PRO A 48 9.20 -0.08 -33.49
C PRO A 48 8.07 0.95 -33.28
N ASP A 49 7.79 1.30 -32.02
CA ASP A 49 6.80 2.30 -31.59
C ASP A 49 7.03 2.71 -30.12
N ALA A 50 6.15 3.55 -29.56
CA ALA A 50 6.29 4.11 -28.22
C ALA A 50 5.98 3.13 -27.06
N ARG A 51 5.45 1.93 -27.32
CA ARG A 51 4.96 1.02 -26.27
C ARG A 51 6.02 0.58 -25.26
N PRO A 52 7.28 0.26 -25.66
CA PRO A 52 8.30 -0.13 -24.70
C PRO A 52 8.52 0.92 -23.60
N TYR A 53 8.48 2.21 -23.95
CA TYR A 53 8.61 3.30 -22.97
C TYR A 53 7.42 3.39 -22.02
N LEU A 54 6.20 3.24 -22.55
CA LEU A 54 4.99 3.23 -21.72
C LEU A 54 4.99 2.05 -20.75
N PHE A 55 5.44 0.87 -21.18
CA PHE A 55 5.52 -0.29 -20.29
C PHE A 55 6.59 -0.15 -19.22
N VAL A 56 7.72 0.50 -19.51
CA VAL A 56 8.72 0.83 -18.47
C VAL A 56 8.12 1.78 -17.43
N LEU A 57 7.44 2.84 -17.87
CA LEU A 57 6.77 3.79 -16.97
C LEU A 57 5.69 3.09 -16.13
N ALA A 58 4.88 2.25 -16.76
CA ALA A 58 3.82 1.50 -16.13
C ALA A 58 4.36 0.47 -15.11
N ALA A 59 5.46 -0.20 -15.43
CA ALA A 59 6.15 -1.09 -14.50
C ALA A 59 6.71 -0.34 -13.29
N ALA A 60 7.31 0.84 -13.50
CA ALA A 60 7.77 1.68 -12.40
C ALA A 60 6.61 2.10 -11.47
N LEU A 61 5.46 2.46 -12.04
CA LEU A 61 4.25 2.74 -11.27
C LEU A 61 3.79 1.52 -10.47
N ALA A 62 3.73 0.34 -11.09
CA ALA A 62 3.32 -0.90 -10.43
C ALA A 62 4.25 -1.28 -9.26
N VAL A 63 5.56 -1.10 -9.43
CA VAL A 63 6.55 -1.25 -8.34
C VAL A 63 6.27 -0.25 -7.21
N GLY A 64 6.01 1.02 -7.55
CA GLY A 64 5.66 2.05 -6.57
C GLY A 64 4.41 1.68 -5.77
N ILE A 65 3.37 1.17 -6.42
CA ILE A 65 2.14 0.67 -5.78
C ILE A 65 2.45 -0.52 -4.88
N ALA A 66 3.27 -1.48 -5.33
CA ALA A 66 3.67 -2.64 -4.52
C ALA A 66 4.39 -2.21 -3.24
N VAL A 67 5.37 -1.33 -3.35
CA VAL A 67 6.12 -0.78 -2.21
C VAL A 67 5.19 -0.02 -1.26
N ALA A 68 4.33 0.86 -1.78
CA ALA A 68 3.35 1.58 -0.98
C ALA A 68 2.37 0.62 -0.27
N THR A 69 1.97 -0.46 -0.94
CA THR A 69 1.07 -1.48 -0.38
C THR A 69 1.72 -2.26 0.77
N LEU A 70 3.04 -2.32 0.85
CA LEU A 70 3.75 -2.93 1.98
C LEU A 70 4.06 -1.92 3.09
N ARG A 71 4.32 -0.65 2.75
CA ARG A 71 4.83 0.35 3.69
C ARG A 71 3.78 1.28 4.29
N ALA A 72 2.72 1.62 3.56
CA ALA A 72 1.74 2.60 3.98
C ALA A 72 0.72 2.01 4.97
N GLY A 73 -0.05 2.86 5.67
CA GLY A 73 -1.25 2.43 6.41
C GLY A 73 -2.35 1.86 5.51
N GLU A 74 -3.55 1.65 6.05
CA GLU A 74 -4.71 1.22 5.25
C GLU A 74 -5.27 2.39 4.42
N TYR A 75 -4.89 2.48 3.15
CA TYR A 75 -5.37 3.53 2.24
C TYR A 75 -6.23 2.96 1.12
N ARG A 76 -7.55 3.11 1.23
CA ARG A 76 -8.51 2.61 0.24
C ARG A 76 -8.25 3.13 -1.18
N ARG A 77 -7.76 4.37 -1.31
CA ARG A 77 -7.36 4.97 -2.60
C ARG A 77 -6.16 4.26 -3.23
N LEU A 78 -5.19 3.81 -2.43
CA LEU A 78 -4.05 3.05 -2.92
C LEU A 78 -4.49 1.70 -3.50
N TYR A 79 -5.44 1.03 -2.85
CA TYR A 79 -5.98 -0.23 -3.36
C TYR A 79 -6.81 -0.05 -4.64
N ALA A 80 -7.60 1.02 -4.72
CA ALA A 80 -8.29 1.37 -5.97
C ALA A 80 -7.31 1.67 -7.10
N LEU A 81 -6.22 2.39 -6.82
CA LEU A 81 -5.16 2.66 -7.78
C LEU A 81 -4.51 1.35 -8.25
N GLY A 82 -4.14 0.45 -7.34
CA GLY A 82 -3.59 -0.86 -7.68
C GLY A 82 -4.51 -1.71 -8.54
N ALA A 83 -5.80 -1.80 -8.17
CA ALA A 83 -6.79 -2.52 -8.97
C ALA A 83 -6.97 -1.88 -10.36
N GLY A 84 -7.02 -0.55 -10.43
CA GLY A 84 -7.17 0.20 -11.67
C GLY A 84 -5.97 0.04 -12.60
N THR A 85 -4.74 0.09 -12.07
CA THR A 85 -3.52 -0.10 -12.86
C THR A 85 -3.44 -1.50 -13.46
N LEU A 86 -3.63 -2.55 -12.66
CA LEU A 86 -3.61 -3.93 -13.17
C LEU A 86 -4.79 -4.21 -14.10
N GLY A 87 -5.97 -3.65 -13.80
CA GLY A 87 -7.14 -3.71 -14.68
C GLY A 87 -6.90 -3.02 -16.03
N ALA A 88 -6.15 -1.92 -16.06
CA ALA A 88 -5.78 -1.24 -17.30
C ALA A 88 -4.81 -2.07 -18.15
N PHE A 89 -3.90 -2.83 -17.54
CA PHE A 89 -3.02 -3.75 -18.27
C PHE A 89 -3.83 -4.87 -18.93
N LEU A 90 -4.69 -5.55 -18.16
CA LEU A 90 -5.61 -6.58 -18.68
C LEU A 90 -6.51 -6.03 -19.79
N GLY A 91 -7.18 -4.91 -19.52
CA GLY A 91 -8.08 -4.27 -20.48
C GLY A 91 -7.36 -3.82 -21.75
N GLY A 92 -6.15 -3.29 -21.61
CA GLY A 92 -5.29 -2.92 -22.73
C GLY A 92 -4.89 -4.13 -23.57
N TYR A 93 -4.52 -5.25 -22.94
CA TYR A 93 -4.18 -6.49 -23.64
C TYR A 93 -5.37 -7.06 -24.42
N LEU A 94 -6.56 -7.11 -23.80
CA LEU A 94 -7.80 -7.56 -24.45
C LEU A 94 -8.21 -6.63 -25.59
N ALA A 95 -8.18 -5.32 -25.38
CA ALA A 95 -8.51 -4.35 -26.43
C ALA A 95 -7.52 -4.41 -27.59
N TRP A 96 -6.25 -4.68 -27.32
CA TRP A 96 -5.20 -4.79 -28.34
C TRP A 96 -5.37 -6.05 -29.20
N HIS A 97 -5.60 -7.21 -28.58
CA HIS A 97 -5.70 -8.48 -29.31
C HIS A 97 -7.11 -8.77 -29.85
N GLY A 98 -8.15 -8.13 -29.30
CA GLY A 98 -9.54 -8.31 -29.74
C GLY A 98 -9.96 -9.78 -29.73
N GLY A 99 -10.50 -10.27 -30.84
CA GLY A 99 -10.90 -11.68 -30.98
C GLY A 99 -9.74 -12.69 -30.96
N GLY A 100 -8.49 -12.22 -31.13
CA GLY A 100 -7.28 -13.06 -31.21
C GLY A 100 -6.58 -13.31 -29.87
N THR A 101 -7.16 -12.91 -28.74
CA THR A 101 -6.52 -13.06 -27.41
C THR A 101 -6.12 -14.50 -27.10
N GLY A 102 -6.95 -15.48 -27.48
CA GLY A 102 -6.66 -16.90 -27.21
C GLY A 102 -5.41 -17.40 -27.93
N GLU A 103 -5.26 -17.05 -29.20
CA GLU A 103 -4.06 -17.40 -30.00
C GLU A 103 -2.83 -16.67 -29.47
N ALA A 104 -2.96 -15.40 -29.10
CA ALA A 104 -1.86 -14.62 -28.54
C ALA A 104 -1.35 -15.21 -27.21
N LEU A 105 -2.25 -15.67 -26.34
CA LEU A 105 -1.89 -16.34 -25.09
C LEU A 105 -1.20 -17.69 -25.32
N ALA A 106 -1.67 -18.46 -26.31
CA ALA A 106 -1.06 -19.75 -26.64
C ALA A 106 0.36 -19.58 -27.20
N ALA A 107 0.63 -18.47 -27.89
CA ALA A 107 1.92 -18.17 -28.51
C ALA A 107 2.94 -17.53 -27.55
N ASP A 108 2.48 -16.88 -26.46
CA ASP A 108 3.34 -16.13 -25.54
C ASP A 108 3.15 -16.56 -24.08
N PRO A 109 4.06 -17.41 -23.54
CA PRO A 109 4.03 -17.80 -22.13
C PRO A 109 4.10 -16.62 -21.16
N LEU A 110 4.76 -15.51 -21.55
CA LEU A 110 4.88 -14.32 -20.73
C LEU A 110 3.51 -13.64 -20.56
N ALA A 111 2.68 -13.65 -21.61
CA ALA A 111 1.33 -13.12 -21.58
C ALA A 111 0.42 -13.92 -20.63
N ILE A 112 0.59 -15.24 -20.54
CA ILE A 112 -0.12 -16.08 -19.56
C ILE A 112 0.22 -15.64 -18.13
N VAL A 113 1.51 -15.42 -17.84
CA VAL A 113 1.97 -14.96 -16.53
C VAL A 113 1.39 -13.57 -16.21
N ALA A 114 1.38 -12.65 -17.18
CA ALA A 114 0.79 -11.33 -17.03
C ALA A 114 -0.70 -11.42 -16.65
N VAL A 115 -1.49 -12.12 -17.45
CA VAL A 115 -2.95 -12.21 -17.26
C VAL A 115 -3.30 -12.85 -15.91
N VAL A 116 -2.62 -13.95 -15.55
CA VAL A 116 -2.85 -14.62 -14.27
C VAL A 116 -2.45 -13.71 -13.10
N GLY A 117 -1.25 -13.12 -13.15
CA GLY A 117 -0.75 -12.24 -12.11
C GLY A 117 -1.63 -11.01 -11.92
N GLU A 118 -2.04 -10.36 -13.00
CA GLU A 118 -2.90 -9.19 -12.97
C GLU A 118 -4.29 -9.52 -12.46
N THR A 119 -4.88 -10.65 -12.88
CA THR A 119 -6.21 -11.07 -12.40
C THR A 119 -6.18 -11.31 -10.89
N VAL A 120 -5.16 -12.03 -10.39
CA VAL A 120 -4.96 -12.26 -8.95
C VAL A 120 -4.78 -10.94 -8.21
N GLY A 121 -3.95 -10.04 -8.75
CA GLY A 121 -3.70 -8.73 -8.15
C GLY A 121 -4.95 -7.84 -8.10
N VAL A 122 -5.74 -7.79 -9.18
CA VAL A 122 -7.01 -7.06 -9.23
C VAL A 122 -7.95 -7.58 -8.15
N VAL A 123 -8.15 -8.90 -8.06
CA VAL A 123 -9.01 -9.50 -7.04
C VAL A 123 -8.50 -9.18 -5.63
N ALA A 124 -7.19 -9.27 -5.38
CA ALA A 124 -6.60 -8.95 -4.09
C ALA A 124 -6.76 -7.47 -3.71
N PHE A 125 -6.52 -6.55 -4.64
CA PHE A 125 -6.71 -5.12 -4.40
C PHE A 125 -8.18 -4.75 -4.21
N LEU A 126 -9.10 -5.36 -4.95
CA LEU A 126 -10.54 -5.17 -4.74
C LEU A 126 -11.00 -5.71 -3.39
N ALA A 127 -10.48 -6.87 -2.97
CA ALA A 127 -10.73 -7.40 -1.63
C ALA A 127 -10.24 -6.40 -0.56
N LEU A 128 -9.00 -5.91 -0.65
CA LEU A 128 -8.47 -4.89 0.26
C LEU A 128 -9.29 -3.60 0.24
N TYR A 129 -9.74 -3.15 -0.94
CA TYR A 129 -10.60 -1.99 -1.08
C TYR A 129 -11.95 -2.14 -0.36
N ARG A 130 -12.49 -3.36 -0.31
CA ARG A 130 -13.74 -3.68 0.38
C ARG A 130 -13.57 -3.81 1.89
N LEU A 131 -12.43 -4.30 2.36
CA LEU A 131 -12.12 -4.44 3.78
C LEU A 131 -11.59 -3.13 4.42
N ALA A 132 -11.07 -2.19 3.64
CA ALA A 132 -10.51 -0.96 4.16
C ALA A 132 -11.61 0.05 4.57
N PRO A 133 -11.50 0.68 5.76
CA PRO A 133 -12.35 1.79 6.14
C PRO A 133 -12.29 2.95 5.12
N PRO A 134 -13.33 3.80 5.03
CA PRO A 134 -13.27 5.01 4.21
C PRO A 134 -12.04 5.86 4.57
N THR A 135 -11.28 6.33 3.58
CA THR A 135 -9.99 7.03 3.78
C THR A 135 -10.07 8.29 4.65
N SER A 136 -11.26 8.87 4.83
CA SER A 136 -11.47 10.01 5.74
C SER A 136 -11.12 9.64 7.19
N VAL A 137 -11.50 8.45 7.64
CA VAL A 137 -11.30 7.99 9.03
C VAL A 137 -9.82 7.71 9.34
N VAL A 138 -9.07 7.20 8.36
CA VAL A 138 -7.64 6.89 8.51
C VAL A 138 -6.79 8.17 8.54
N LEU A 139 -7.16 9.18 7.75
CA LEU A 139 -6.51 10.49 7.79
C LEU A 139 -6.80 11.24 9.09
N GLU A 140 -7.99 11.07 9.67
CA GLU A 140 -8.34 11.64 10.98
C GLU A 140 -7.44 11.05 12.07
N ARG A 141 -7.32 9.72 12.16
CA ARG A 141 -6.47 9.04 13.17
C ARG A 141 -4.99 9.46 13.06
N HIS A 142 -4.48 9.67 11.85
CA HIS A 142 -3.11 10.13 11.66
C HIS A 142 -2.92 11.63 11.97
N ARG A 143 -3.99 12.44 11.93
CA ARG A 143 -3.98 13.84 12.39
C ARG A 143 -4.18 13.98 13.89
N THR A 144 -4.84 13.03 14.54
CA THR A 144 -5.01 13.01 16.01
C THR A 144 -3.82 12.40 16.75
N ASP A 145 -2.84 11.86 16.01
CA ASP A 145 -1.57 11.33 16.55
C ASP A 145 -0.34 12.19 16.16
N PRO A 146 -0.27 13.51 16.46
CA PRO A 146 0.97 14.28 16.32
C PRO A 146 1.85 14.35 17.58
N ASP A 147 1.43 13.87 18.76
CA ASP A 147 2.14 14.08 20.03
C ASP A 147 2.27 12.82 20.90
N GLY A 148 2.82 11.74 20.35
CA GLY A 148 3.10 10.49 21.08
C GLY A 148 4.54 10.33 21.60
N ASP A 149 5.42 11.32 21.39
CA ASP A 149 6.83 11.27 21.77
C ASP A 149 7.24 12.51 22.61
N ASP A 150 6.66 12.69 23.81
CA ASP A 150 7.35 13.42 24.90
C ASP A 150 6.79 13.07 26.30
N GLU A 151 6.53 11.80 26.59
CA GLU A 151 6.31 11.35 27.96
C GLU A 151 7.63 10.90 28.60
N GLY A 152 8.16 11.75 29.49
CA GLY A 152 8.83 11.28 30.70
C GLY A 152 10.35 11.40 30.75
N ARG A 153 10.89 12.61 30.61
CA ARG A 153 12.20 12.95 31.19
C ARG A 153 12.10 14.12 32.15
N ASP A 154 11.25 13.96 33.17
CA ASP A 154 11.29 14.81 34.35
C ASP A 154 11.31 13.92 35.59
N ASP A 155 12.52 13.44 35.93
CA ASP A 155 12.81 12.96 37.27
C ASP A 155 14.30 13.11 37.58
N ARG A 156 14.56 13.92 38.63
CA ARG A 156 15.83 14.11 39.36
C ARG A 156 16.94 14.94 38.68
N ALA A 157 16.80 16.26 38.76
CA ALA A 157 17.94 17.16 38.98
C ALA A 157 17.60 18.25 40.01
N GLY A 158 17.87 17.92 41.29
CA GLY A 158 18.28 18.84 42.35
C GLY A 158 17.61 20.22 42.45
N ARG A 159 16.39 20.28 43.00
CA ARG A 159 15.85 21.52 43.60
C ARG A 159 15.63 21.33 45.11
N THR A 160 16.72 21.29 45.86
CA THR A 160 16.74 21.61 47.29
C THR A 160 18.02 22.37 47.58
N GLY A 161 17.92 23.70 47.70
CA GLY A 161 19.08 24.53 47.97
C GLY A 161 18.81 26.01 47.81
N ASN A 162 17.74 26.53 48.42
CA ASN A 162 17.67 27.95 48.77
C ASN A 162 16.61 28.18 49.85
N ALA A 163 16.98 27.93 51.11
CA ALA A 163 16.37 28.60 52.25
C ALA A 163 17.38 29.66 52.71
N ARG A 164 17.01 30.91 52.51
CA ARG A 164 17.74 32.10 52.96
C ARG A 164 17.08 32.63 54.24
N ASN A 165 17.93 33.04 55.18
CA ASN A 165 17.71 33.99 56.29
C ASN A 165 16.92 33.41 57.49
N ASP A 166 17.10 33.80 58.76
CA ASP A 166 17.97 34.73 59.50
C ASP A 166 17.69 34.36 60.97
N ASP A 167 18.68 34.21 61.86
CA ASP A 167 18.47 34.57 63.27
C ASP A 167 19.76 34.67 64.10
N GLY A 168 19.80 35.72 64.92
CA GLY A 168 20.58 36.02 66.15
C GLY A 168 21.99 35.44 66.34
N GLY A 169 23.03 36.23 66.61
CA GLY A 169 23.09 37.19 67.71
C GLY A 169 23.72 36.54 68.94
N GLU A 170 25.01 36.81 69.18
CA GLU A 170 25.80 36.38 70.35
C GLU A 170 25.17 36.80 71.69
N PRO A 171 25.51 36.09 72.77
CA PRO A 171 26.52 36.65 73.70
C PRO A 171 27.64 35.70 74.10
#